data_AF-A0A2A6CCW5-F1
#
_entry.id   AF-A0A2A6CCW5-F1
#
_cell.length_a   1.000
_cell.length_b   1.000
_cell.length_c   1.000
_cell.angle_alpha   90.00
_cell.angle_beta   90.00
_cell.angle_gamma   90.00
#
_symmetry.space_group_name_H-M   'P 1'
#
loop_
_entity.id
_entity.type
_entity.pdbx_description
1 polymer ?
#
loop_
_entity_poly.entity_id
_entity_poly.type
_entity_poly.pdbx_seq_one_letter_code
_entity_poly.pdbx_strand_id
1 'polypeptide(L)'
;MGDPLSSSSFLRRTLPPYYKYAVFLLCGFDLVFSCFVLAISEAYYKSAKTVLPIAYGMFNDTITKGKDNFTWDQSMQDSLELYKYKMMVLWVCCTVCVLFSMILIIPQFFDFNDARGNPSHLCLVRRRLGWILFTIQLIIDLILGAAIVWAWIGCAETVAMFHKLFSESEAEEAFVSKLEKELECWTDDDKEVKTHQVCWNMVKMSVIRGWWMDAILITFFIGHLIVLLLTPLFNRQLVKPDEDDDIYKEDLLHE
;
A
#
# COMPACT_ATOMS: atom_id res chain seq x y z
N MET A 1 7.46 -19.67 -43.39
CA MET A 1 6.07 -19.19 -43.21
C MET A 1 5.68 -19.54 -41.79
N GLY A 2 5.67 -18.56 -40.87
CA GLY A 2 5.35 -18.79 -39.47
C GLY A 2 3.84 -18.77 -39.27
N ASP A 3 3.31 -19.77 -38.60
CA ASP A 3 1.87 -19.91 -38.37
C ASP A 3 1.31 -18.73 -37.54
N PRO A 4 0.32 -17.97 -38.06
CA PRO A 4 -0.36 -16.93 -37.30
C PRO A 4 -1.20 -17.48 -36.12
N LEU A 5 -1.41 -18.80 -36.06
CA LEU A 5 -2.11 -19.52 -34.98
C LEU A 5 -1.26 -19.73 -33.72
N SER A 6 0.07 -19.65 -33.82
CA SER A 6 0.97 -19.83 -32.66
C SER A 6 0.85 -18.67 -31.65
N SER A 7 0.80 -17.44 -32.16
CA SER A 7 0.74 -16.21 -31.35
C SER A 7 -0.57 -16.10 -30.54
N SER A 8 -1.72 -16.43 -31.14
CA SER A 8 -3.01 -16.35 -30.44
C SER A 8 -3.17 -17.45 -29.39
N SER A 9 -2.58 -18.63 -29.62
CA SER A 9 -2.54 -19.72 -28.64
C SER A 9 -1.65 -19.38 -27.44
N PHE A 10 -0.54 -18.67 -27.68
CA PHE A 10 0.36 -18.21 -26.64
C PHE A 10 -0.34 -17.18 -25.74
N LEU A 11 -0.93 -16.13 -26.33
CA LEU A 11 -1.70 -15.11 -25.59
C LEU A 11 -2.90 -15.68 -24.85
N ARG A 12 -3.63 -16.66 -25.44
CA ARG A 12 -4.74 -17.36 -24.78
C ARG A 12 -4.30 -18.27 -23.63
N ARG A 13 -3.05 -18.76 -23.65
CA ARG A 13 -2.44 -19.61 -22.62
C ARG A 13 -1.68 -18.84 -21.55
N THR A 14 -1.45 -17.53 -21.73
CA THR A 14 -0.59 -16.73 -20.83
C THR A 14 -1.33 -15.78 -19.89
N LEU A 15 -2.65 -15.66 -19.92
CA LEU A 15 -3.41 -14.71 -19.10
C LEU A 15 -4.77 -15.29 -18.68
N PRO A 16 -5.39 -14.88 -17.56
CA PRO A 16 -4.95 -14.52 -16.19
C PRO A 16 -4.55 -15.74 -15.32
N PRO A 17 -4.11 -15.56 -14.04
CA PRO A 17 -3.74 -16.66 -13.16
C PRO A 17 -4.95 -17.57 -12.88
N TYR A 18 -4.97 -18.74 -13.49
CA TYR A 18 -6.00 -19.76 -13.28
C TYR A 18 -5.65 -20.70 -12.14
N TYR A 19 -4.35 -20.83 -11.87
CA TYR A 19 -3.81 -21.83 -11.00
C TYR A 19 -3.27 -21.24 -9.70
N LYS A 20 -3.45 -22.01 -8.62
CA LYS A 20 -3.08 -21.70 -7.24
C LYS A 20 -1.76 -20.95 -7.10
N TYR A 21 -0.69 -21.41 -7.75
CA TYR A 21 0.64 -20.80 -7.64
C TYR A 21 0.75 -19.44 -8.34
N ALA A 22 0.10 -19.24 -9.48
CA ALA A 22 0.10 -17.95 -10.17
C ALA A 22 -0.74 -16.92 -9.41
N VAL A 23 -1.86 -17.35 -8.82
CA VAL A 23 -2.72 -16.53 -7.96
C VAL A 23 -1.97 -16.15 -6.69
N PHE A 24 -1.28 -17.12 -6.07
CA PHE A 24 -0.48 -16.86 -4.88
C PHE A 24 0.71 -15.94 -5.17
N LEU A 25 1.34 -16.06 -6.34
CA LEU A 25 2.43 -15.17 -6.72
C LEU A 25 1.94 -13.72 -6.89
N LEU A 26 0.87 -13.50 -7.66
CA LEU A 26 0.33 -12.17 -7.93
C LEU A 26 -0.30 -11.59 -6.67
N CYS A 27 -1.41 -12.17 -6.21
CA CYS A 27 -2.16 -11.66 -5.08
C CYS A 27 -1.37 -11.73 -3.77
N GLY A 28 -0.45 -12.69 -3.63
CA GLY A 28 0.39 -12.79 -2.43
C GLY A 28 1.46 -11.71 -2.38
N PHE A 29 2.02 -11.31 -3.52
CA PHE A 29 2.86 -10.11 -3.60
C PHE A 29 2.04 -8.87 -3.23
N ASP A 30 0.85 -8.70 -3.82
CA ASP A 30 -0.02 -7.54 -3.55
C ASP A 30 -0.40 -7.47 -2.07
N LEU A 31 -0.71 -8.63 -1.46
CA LEU A 31 -1.02 -8.75 -0.04
C LEU A 31 0.16 -8.30 0.83
N VAL A 32 1.36 -8.85 0.60
CA VAL A 32 2.54 -8.52 1.42
C VAL A 32 2.93 -7.05 1.24
N PHE A 33 2.98 -6.59 0.00
CA PHE A 33 3.32 -5.21 -0.32
C PHE A 33 2.31 -4.23 0.30
N SER A 34 1.02 -4.49 0.11
CA SER A 34 -0.05 -3.63 0.64
C SER A 34 -0.12 -3.66 2.16
N CYS A 35 0.13 -4.80 2.82
CA CYS A 35 0.27 -4.86 4.29
C CYS A 35 1.42 -3.99 4.80
N PHE A 36 2.56 -3.99 4.11
CA PHE A 36 3.71 -3.17 4.48
C PHE A 36 3.41 -1.67 4.34
N VAL A 37 2.86 -1.26 3.18
CA VAL A 37 2.48 0.15 2.94
C VAL A 37 1.34 0.58 3.86
N LEU A 38 0.39 -0.31 4.18
CA LEU A 38 -0.68 -0.08 5.15
C LEU A 38 -0.12 0.26 6.52
N ALA A 39 0.79 -0.56 7.06
CA ALA A 39 1.38 -0.33 8.38
C ALA A 39 2.15 1.00 8.44
N ILE A 40 2.92 1.31 7.39
CA ILE A 40 3.64 2.57 7.26
C ILE A 40 2.67 3.76 7.23
N SER A 41 1.71 3.74 6.30
CA SER A 41 0.78 4.85 6.09
C SER A 41 -0.11 5.11 7.31
N GLU A 42 -0.56 4.05 8.00
CA GLU A 42 -1.31 4.16 9.25
C GLU A 42 -0.46 4.83 10.34
N ALA A 43 0.78 4.37 10.54
CA ALA A 43 1.67 4.92 11.55
C ALA A 43 1.93 6.42 11.31
N TYR A 44 2.33 6.80 10.10
CA TYR A 44 2.60 8.21 9.77
C TYR A 44 1.34 9.07 9.75
N TYR A 45 0.18 8.54 9.35
CA TYR A 45 -1.08 9.27 9.45
C TYR A 45 -1.44 9.56 10.91
N LYS A 46 -1.37 8.55 11.80
CA LYS A 46 -1.65 8.72 13.23
C LYS A 46 -0.69 9.72 13.87
N SER A 47 0.60 9.57 13.62
CA SER A 47 1.62 10.50 14.13
C SER A 47 1.41 11.92 13.63
N ALA A 48 1.17 12.12 12.32
CA ALA A 48 0.92 13.44 11.76
C ALA A 48 -0.38 14.08 12.29
N LYS A 49 -1.44 13.29 12.47
CA LYS A 49 -2.70 13.77 13.04
C LYS A 49 -2.55 14.33 14.46
N THR A 50 -1.66 13.74 15.25
CA THR A 50 -1.37 14.19 16.63
C THR A 50 -0.38 15.36 16.66
N VAL A 51 0.72 15.26 15.92
CA VAL A 51 1.84 16.21 15.99
C VAL A 51 1.56 17.51 15.26
N LEU A 52 0.98 17.46 14.06
CA LEU A 52 0.83 18.65 13.21
C LEU A 52 0.01 19.77 13.87
N PRO A 53 -1.15 19.52 14.51
CA PRO A 53 -1.90 20.57 15.19
C PRO A 53 -1.13 21.27 16.31
N ILE A 54 -0.25 20.54 17.01
CA ILE A 54 0.59 21.09 18.07
C ILE A 54 1.71 21.93 17.43
N ALA A 55 2.35 21.42 16.38
CA ALA A 55 3.37 22.14 15.63
C ALA A 55 2.84 23.44 15.01
N TYR A 56 1.63 23.46 14.46
CA TYR A 56 1.00 24.68 13.95
C TYR A 56 0.84 25.74 15.06
N GLY A 57 0.47 25.31 16.27
CA GLY A 57 0.43 26.20 17.44
C GLY A 57 1.79 26.82 17.75
N MET A 58 2.85 25.99 17.74
CA MET A 58 4.22 26.45 17.95
C MET A 58 4.68 27.44 16.85
N PHE A 59 4.34 27.19 15.59
CA PHE A 59 4.72 28.06 14.48
C PHE A 59 4.04 29.43 14.57
N ASN A 60 2.74 29.44 14.88
CA ASN A 60 1.98 30.68 15.09
C ASN A 60 2.52 31.48 16.27
N ASP A 61 2.87 30.81 17.38
CA ASP A 61 3.47 31.47 18.54
C ASP A 61 4.85 32.08 18.20
N THR A 62 5.68 31.35 17.46
CA THR A 62 7.00 31.83 17.01
C THR A 62 6.89 33.10 16.14
N ILE A 63 5.89 33.18 15.25
CA ILE A 63 5.62 34.42 14.49
C ILE A 63 5.19 35.54 15.44
N THR A 64 4.28 35.25 16.37
CA THR A 64 3.72 36.26 17.29
C THR A 64 4.83 36.89 18.15
N LYS A 65 5.87 36.14 18.46
CA LYS A 65 7.07 36.60 19.17
C LYS A 65 8.05 37.39 18.31
N GLY A 66 7.84 37.46 16.99
CA GLY A 66 8.64 38.27 16.09
C GLY A 66 10.05 37.72 15.86
N LYS A 67 10.23 36.40 15.82
CA LYS A 67 11.53 35.79 15.53
C LYS A 67 12.00 36.17 14.12
N ASP A 68 13.21 36.73 14.04
CA ASP A 68 13.81 37.12 12.76
C ASP A 68 13.94 35.91 11.82
N ASN A 69 13.61 36.11 10.54
CA ASN A 69 13.68 35.12 9.46
C ASN A 69 12.77 33.88 9.60
N PHE A 70 11.80 33.88 10.53
CA PHE A 70 10.81 32.80 10.62
C PHE A 70 9.55 33.18 9.83
N THR A 71 9.26 32.41 8.78
CA THR A 71 8.06 32.58 7.94
C THR A 71 7.19 31.34 8.01
N TRP A 72 5.94 31.51 8.42
CA TRP A 72 4.92 30.47 8.39
C TRP A 72 3.62 31.07 7.83
N ASP A 73 2.98 30.37 6.90
CA ASP A 73 1.79 30.85 6.22
C ASP A 73 0.74 29.74 6.02
N GLN A 74 -0.43 30.13 5.55
CA GLN A 74 -1.53 29.20 5.29
C GLN A 74 -1.19 28.18 4.20
N SER A 75 -0.36 28.52 3.21
CA SER A 75 -0.02 27.62 2.11
C SER A 75 0.87 26.45 2.57
N MET A 76 1.77 26.72 3.52
CA MET A 76 2.60 25.71 4.18
C MET A 76 1.75 24.80 5.05
N GLN A 77 0.75 25.37 5.74
CA GLN A 77 -0.23 24.58 6.49
C GLN A 77 -1.05 23.66 5.59
N ASP A 78 -1.58 24.18 4.49
CA ASP A 78 -2.36 23.40 3.52
C ASP A 78 -1.53 22.26 2.91
N SER A 79 -0.22 22.48 2.71
CA SER A 79 0.70 21.45 2.24
C SER A 79 0.88 20.31 3.25
N LEU A 80 0.94 20.61 4.55
CA LEU A 80 1.04 19.62 5.62
C LEU A 80 -0.29 18.87 5.85
N GLU A 81 -1.41 19.56 5.70
CA GLU A 81 -2.74 18.95 5.70
C GLU A 81 -2.92 18.00 4.50
N LEU A 82 -2.44 18.41 3.32
CA LEU A 82 -2.43 17.56 2.13
C LEU A 82 -1.55 16.32 2.33
N TYR A 83 -0.39 16.45 2.98
CA TYR A 83 0.45 15.31 3.35
C TYR A 83 -0.31 14.31 4.22
N LYS A 84 -0.98 14.78 5.27
CA LYS A 84 -1.81 13.93 6.15
C LYS A 84 -2.92 13.23 5.35
N TYR A 85 -3.57 13.94 4.45
CA TYR A 85 -4.62 13.38 3.58
C TYR A 85 -4.06 12.31 2.63
N LYS A 86 -2.88 12.53 2.03
CA LYS A 86 -2.18 11.54 1.19
C LYS A 86 -1.89 10.24 1.94
N MET A 87 -1.39 10.33 3.19
CA MET A 87 -1.15 9.14 4.02
C MET A 87 -2.45 8.38 4.34
N MET A 88 -3.54 9.09 4.64
CA MET A 88 -4.85 8.48 4.86
C MET A 88 -5.38 7.76 3.62
N VAL A 89 -5.25 8.36 2.43
CA VAL A 89 -5.69 7.74 1.17
C VAL A 89 -4.88 6.47 0.90
N LEU A 90 -3.56 6.50 1.09
CA LEU A 90 -2.72 5.30 0.98
C LEU A 90 -3.18 4.19 1.93
N TRP A 91 -3.46 4.53 3.18
CA TRP A 91 -3.95 3.57 4.17
C TRP A 91 -5.26 2.90 3.72
N VAL A 92 -6.23 3.68 3.25
CA VAL A 92 -7.51 3.16 2.75
C VAL A 92 -7.33 2.30 1.50
N CYS A 93 -6.55 2.77 0.51
CA CYS A 93 -6.26 2.02 -0.70
C CYS A 93 -5.60 0.68 -0.40
N CYS A 94 -4.59 0.65 0.48
CA CYS A 94 -3.92 -0.58 0.87
C CYS A 94 -4.86 -1.53 1.61
N THR A 95 -5.78 -1.01 2.44
CA THR A 95 -6.78 -1.85 3.13
C THR A 95 -7.67 -2.57 2.13
N VAL A 96 -8.14 -1.86 1.09
CA VAL A 96 -8.94 -2.46 0.01
C VAL A 96 -8.13 -3.52 -0.74
N CYS A 97 -6.86 -3.24 -1.06
CA CYS A 97 -5.98 -4.21 -1.72
C CYS A 97 -5.81 -5.48 -0.88
N VAL A 98 -5.47 -5.34 0.40
CA VAL A 98 -5.32 -6.48 1.34
C VAL A 98 -6.58 -7.33 1.38
N LEU A 99 -7.74 -6.71 1.59
CA LEU A 99 -9.01 -7.44 1.68
C LEU A 99 -9.33 -8.18 0.38
N PHE A 100 -9.12 -7.54 -0.77
CA PHE A 100 -9.39 -8.16 -2.06
C PHE A 100 -8.40 -9.29 -2.37
N SER A 101 -7.10 -9.10 -2.12
CA SER A 101 -6.10 -10.16 -2.24
C SER A 101 -6.40 -11.36 -1.34
N MET A 102 -6.88 -11.13 -0.11
CA MET A 102 -7.32 -12.21 0.79
C MET A 102 -8.50 -12.99 0.21
N ILE A 103 -9.50 -12.30 -0.35
CA ILE A 103 -10.67 -12.94 -1.00
C ILE A 103 -10.22 -13.84 -2.17
N LEU A 104 -9.19 -13.45 -2.92
CA LEU A 104 -8.67 -14.25 -4.04
C LEU A 104 -7.81 -15.44 -3.58
N ILE A 105 -7.04 -15.28 -2.51
CA ILE A 105 -6.09 -16.28 -2.01
C ILE A 105 -6.78 -17.37 -1.18
N ILE A 106 -7.64 -17.00 -0.22
CA ILE A 106 -8.24 -17.93 0.75
C ILE A 106 -8.91 -19.15 0.08
N PRO A 107 -9.74 -18.97 -0.97
CA PRO A 107 -10.38 -20.08 -1.65
C PRO A 107 -9.42 -21.06 -2.33
N GLN A 108 -8.17 -20.66 -2.60
CA GLN A 108 -7.15 -21.55 -3.20
C GLN A 108 -6.58 -22.56 -2.20
N PHE A 109 -6.84 -22.38 -0.90
CA PHE A 109 -6.43 -23.32 0.15
C PHE A 109 -7.52 -24.34 0.50
N PHE A 110 -8.75 -24.13 0.03
CA PHE A 110 -9.83 -25.08 0.23
C PHE A 110 -9.98 -25.98 -0.99
N ASP A 111 -9.80 -27.29 -0.77
CA ASP A 111 -10.13 -28.32 -1.75
C ASP A 111 -11.58 -28.72 -1.53
N PHE A 112 -12.45 -28.28 -2.44
CA PHE A 112 -13.84 -28.73 -2.44
C PHE A 112 -13.95 -29.89 -3.41
N ASN A 113 -14.37 -31.06 -2.92
CA ASN A 113 -14.71 -32.15 -3.81
C ASN A 113 -16.02 -31.80 -4.53
N ASP A 114 -15.97 -31.82 -5.87
CA ASP A 114 -17.17 -31.74 -6.69
C ASP A 114 -18.11 -32.93 -6.38
N ALA A 115 -19.37 -32.87 -6.80
CA ALA A 115 -20.36 -33.95 -6.61
C ALA A 115 -19.90 -35.30 -7.20
N ARG A 116 -18.92 -35.27 -8.12
CA ARG A 116 -18.27 -36.43 -8.76
C ARG A 116 -16.99 -36.90 -8.03
N GLY A 117 -16.58 -36.26 -6.93
CA GLY A 117 -15.41 -36.64 -6.11
C GLY A 117 -14.07 -36.08 -6.61
N ASN A 118 -14.06 -35.19 -7.61
CA ASN A 118 -12.84 -34.56 -8.11
C ASN A 118 -12.49 -33.31 -7.26
N PRO A 119 -11.21 -33.09 -6.92
CA PRO A 119 -10.79 -31.88 -6.22
C PRO A 119 -10.99 -30.67 -7.13
N SER A 120 -11.87 -29.77 -6.73
CA SER A 120 -12.16 -28.52 -7.43
C SER A 120 -11.65 -27.34 -6.58
N HIS A 121 -10.67 -26.61 -7.10
CA HIS A 121 -10.22 -25.35 -6.50
C HIS A 121 -11.22 -24.25 -6.92
N LEU A 122 -12.15 -23.88 -6.03
CA LEU A 122 -13.44 -23.30 -6.42
C LEU A 122 -13.40 -21.91 -7.11
N CYS A 123 -12.37 -21.09 -6.92
CA CYS A 123 -12.52 -19.65 -7.26
C CYS A 123 -12.07 -19.22 -8.66
N LEU A 124 -11.19 -19.97 -9.35
CA LEU A 124 -10.63 -19.51 -10.62
C LEU A 124 -10.65 -20.54 -11.75
N VAL A 125 -11.20 -21.73 -11.50
CA VAL A 125 -11.40 -22.78 -12.52
C VAL A 125 -12.33 -22.28 -13.65
N ARG A 126 -13.33 -21.45 -13.33
CA ARG A 126 -14.17 -20.81 -14.36
C ARG A 126 -13.43 -19.66 -15.02
N ARG A 127 -12.99 -19.89 -16.26
CA ARG A 127 -12.22 -18.93 -17.08
C ARG A 127 -12.79 -17.52 -17.11
N ARG A 128 -14.12 -17.36 -17.24
CA ARG A 128 -14.79 -16.04 -17.24
C ARG A 128 -14.65 -15.31 -15.91
N LEU A 129 -14.84 -16.03 -14.80
CA LEU A 129 -14.70 -15.46 -13.46
C LEU A 129 -13.26 -15.03 -13.19
N GLY A 130 -12.27 -15.82 -13.62
CA GLY A 130 -10.86 -15.45 -13.49
C GLY A 130 -10.47 -14.18 -14.26
N TRP A 131 -11.01 -13.97 -15.45
CA TRP A 131 -10.82 -12.71 -16.17
C TRP A 131 -11.45 -11.51 -15.46
N ILE A 132 -12.66 -11.67 -14.91
CA ILE A 132 -13.33 -10.61 -14.16
C ILE A 132 -12.52 -10.25 -12.92
N LEU A 133 -12.13 -11.24 -12.11
CA LEU A 133 -11.39 -11.01 -10.87
C LEU A 133 -10.00 -10.44 -11.13
N PHE A 134 -9.29 -10.92 -12.15
CA PHE A 134 -8.00 -10.34 -12.56
C PHE A 134 -8.14 -8.89 -13.02
N THR A 135 -9.19 -8.55 -13.77
CA THR A 135 -9.44 -7.18 -14.21
C THR A 135 -9.72 -6.26 -13.02
N ILE A 136 -10.50 -6.74 -12.04
CA ILE A 136 -10.76 -5.99 -10.80
C ILE A 136 -9.47 -5.79 -10.01
N GLN A 137 -8.65 -6.84 -9.84
CA GLN A 137 -7.34 -6.74 -9.18
C GLN A 137 -6.47 -5.69 -9.86
N LEU A 138 -6.35 -5.76 -11.19
CA LEU A 138 -5.54 -4.82 -11.95
C LEU A 138 -6.02 -3.36 -11.78
N ILE A 139 -7.34 -3.13 -11.76
CA ILE A 139 -7.90 -1.80 -11.50
C ILE A 139 -7.52 -1.32 -10.08
N ILE A 140 -7.62 -2.19 -9.08
CA ILE A 140 -7.24 -1.89 -7.70
C ILE A 140 -5.75 -1.54 -7.62
N ASP A 141 -4.88 -2.31 -8.28
CA ASP A 141 -3.43 -2.06 -8.31
C ASP A 141 -3.12 -0.73 -9.01
N LEU A 142 -3.82 -0.41 -10.10
CA LEU A 142 -3.66 0.87 -10.79
C LEU A 142 -4.08 2.05 -9.90
N ILE A 143 -5.17 1.91 -9.14
CA ILE A 143 -5.61 2.94 -8.18
C ILE A 143 -4.56 3.09 -7.07
N LEU A 144 -4.04 1.99 -6.53
CA LEU A 144 -2.98 2.01 -5.52
C LEU A 144 -1.71 2.67 -6.08
N GLY A 145 -1.29 2.31 -7.29
CA GLY A 145 -0.13 2.91 -7.96
C GLY A 145 -0.30 4.40 -8.18
N ALA A 146 -1.48 4.86 -8.61
CA ALA A 146 -1.80 6.28 -8.73
C ALA A 146 -1.74 7.00 -7.37
N ALA A 147 -2.27 6.37 -6.32
CA ALA A 147 -2.21 6.92 -4.96
C ALA A 147 -0.75 7.03 -4.45
N ILE A 148 0.10 6.03 -4.72
CA ILE A 148 1.53 6.05 -4.37
C ILE A 148 2.26 7.16 -5.11
N VAL A 149 2.06 7.28 -6.43
CA VAL A 149 2.66 8.37 -7.22
C VAL A 149 2.22 9.73 -6.69
N TRP A 150 0.92 9.90 -6.42
CA TRP A 150 0.39 11.15 -5.89
C TRP A 150 0.92 11.48 -4.49
N ALA A 151 1.05 10.48 -3.63
CA ALA A 151 1.66 10.63 -2.32
C ALA A 151 3.16 10.98 -2.42
N TRP A 152 3.88 10.40 -3.38
CA TRP A 152 5.29 10.64 -3.63
C TRP A 152 5.58 12.07 -4.10
N ILE A 153 4.75 12.61 -5.01
CA ILE A 153 4.91 13.97 -5.54
C ILE A 153 4.86 15.00 -4.40
N GLY A 154 5.94 15.77 -4.27
CA GLY A 154 6.08 16.85 -3.28
C GLY A 154 6.29 16.38 -1.84
N CYS A 155 6.32 15.08 -1.56
CA CYS A 155 6.47 14.58 -0.18
C CYS A 155 7.79 15.01 0.44
N ALA A 156 8.91 14.88 -0.28
CA ALA A 156 10.23 15.23 0.23
C ALA A 156 10.35 16.71 0.60
N GLU A 157 9.75 17.59 -0.20
CA GLU A 157 9.74 19.03 0.03
C GLU A 157 8.89 19.39 1.26
N THR A 158 7.67 18.85 1.36
CA THR A 158 6.79 19.09 2.51
C THR A 158 7.42 18.60 3.82
N VAL A 159 8.08 17.43 3.79
CA VAL A 159 8.78 16.86 4.95
C VAL A 159 9.98 17.73 5.35
N ALA A 160 10.79 18.17 4.37
CA ALA A 160 11.93 19.03 4.62
C ALA A 160 11.50 20.38 5.19
N MET A 161 10.44 20.97 4.65
CA MET A 161 9.81 22.19 5.15
C MET A 161 9.36 22.03 6.60
N PHE A 162 8.65 20.94 6.93
CA PHE A 162 8.24 20.65 8.31
C PHE A 162 9.44 20.58 9.26
N HIS A 163 10.48 19.82 8.90
CA HIS A 163 11.67 19.69 9.76
C HIS A 163 12.41 21.01 9.93
N LYS A 164 12.48 21.83 8.88
CA LYS A 164 13.09 23.16 8.96
C LYS A 164 12.30 24.04 9.94
N LEU A 165 11.00 24.21 9.72
CA LEU A 165 10.14 25.02 10.59
C LEU A 165 10.15 24.53 12.04
N PHE A 166 10.12 23.22 12.24
CA PHE A 166 10.16 22.61 13.57
C PHE A 166 11.52 22.77 14.28
N SER A 167 12.63 22.83 13.53
CA SER A 167 13.94 23.10 14.11
C SER A 167 14.18 24.58 14.42
N GLU A 168 13.52 25.46 13.67
CA GLU A 168 13.65 26.91 13.78
C GLU A 168 12.59 27.53 14.71
N SER A 169 11.56 26.79 15.11
CA SER A 169 10.50 27.30 16.00
C SER A 169 10.97 27.44 17.44
N GLU A 170 10.35 28.37 18.16
CA GLU A 170 10.54 28.50 19.61
C GLU A 170 9.56 27.58 20.33
N ALA A 171 10.08 26.55 20.98
CA ALA A 171 9.28 25.60 21.73
C ALA A 171 9.08 26.09 23.17
N GLU A 172 7.90 26.63 23.46
CA GLU A 172 7.52 26.87 24.86
C GLU A 172 7.27 25.55 25.60
N GLU A 173 7.49 25.59 26.92
CA GLU A 173 7.24 24.46 27.83
C GLU A 173 5.81 23.93 27.73
N ALA A 174 4.82 24.79 27.46
CA ALA A 174 3.43 24.38 27.27
C ALA A 174 3.24 23.46 26.05
N PHE A 175 3.90 23.74 24.93
CA PHE A 175 3.83 22.91 23.73
C PHE A 175 4.65 21.62 23.90
N VAL A 176 5.80 21.70 24.56
CA VAL A 176 6.62 20.52 24.89
C VAL A 176 5.85 19.56 25.79
N SER A 177 5.25 20.07 26.87
CA SER A 177 4.43 19.26 27.79
C SER A 177 3.24 18.61 27.08
N LYS A 178 2.63 19.31 26.12
CA LYS A 178 1.54 18.77 25.32
C LYS A 178 2.01 17.65 24.39
N LEU A 179 3.17 17.82 23.74
CA LEU A 179 3.78 16.76 22.93
C LEU A 179 4.13 15.54 23.78
N GLU A 180 4.72 15.72 24.95
CA GLU A 180 5.09 14.62 25.85
C GLU A 180 3.88 13.83 26.32
N LYS A 181 2.76 14.53 26.61
CA LYS A 181 1.49 13.88 26.96
C LYS A 181 0.89 13.09 25.80
N GLU A 182 0.81 13.69 24.62
CA GLU A 182 0.14 13.08 23.46
C GLU A 182 0.99 12.00 22.76
N LEU A 183 2.32 12.05 22.89
CA LEU A 183 3.25 11.04 22.38
C LEU A 183 3.70 10.05 23.47
N GLU A 184 3.14 10.15 24.67
CA GLU A 184 3.48 9.29 25.82
C GLU A 184 5.01 9.18 26.06
N CYS A 185 5.73 10.30 25.93
CA CYS A 185 7.19 10.35 26.03
C CYS A 185 7.73 10.36 27.47
N TRP A 186 7.01 9.75 28.40
CA TRP A 186 7.39 9.67 29.81
C TRP A 186 8.39 8.53 29.93
N THR A 187 9.67 8.84 30.13
CA THR A 187 10.62 7.82 30.55
C THR A 187 10.31 7.46 32.00
N ASP A 188 10.12 6.17 32.25
CA ASP A 188 10.18 5.58 33.59
C ASP A 188 11.37 6.19 34.36
N ASP A 189 11.11 6.73 35.55
CA ASP A 189 11.93 7.68 36.33
C ASP A 189 13.35 7.18 36.68
N ASP A 190 13.71 5.95 36.31
CA ASP A 190 14.94 5.25 36.73
C ASP A 190 16.10 5.29 35.71
N LYS A 191 15.95 5.94 34.55
CA LYS A 191 17.05 6.11 33.58
C LYS A 191 17.12 7.53 33.03
N GLU A 192 18.18 8.24 33.43
CA GLU A 192 18.55 9.61 33.01
C GLU A 192 18.90 9.74 31.50
N VAL A 193 18.02 9.34 30.60
CA VAL A 193 18.04 9.84 29.22
C VAL A 193 17.14 11.06 29.23
N LYS A 194 17.69 12.24 28.92
CA LYS A 194 16.93 13.51 28.86
C LYS A 194 15.64 13.31 28.05
N THR A 195 14.49 13.20 28.73
CA THR A 195 13.12 13.03 28.21
C THR A 195 12.88 13.84 26.94
N HIS A 196 13.34 15.08 26.96
CA HIS A 196 13.34 16.01 25.84
C HIS A 196 13.90 15.39 24.55
N GLN A 197 15.09 14.78 24.55
CA GLN A 197 15.67 14.24 23.31
C GLN A 197 14.86 13.10 22.71
N VAL A 198 14.18 12.29 23.53
CA VAL A 198 13.32 11.19 23.07
C VAL A 198 12.07 11.74 22.39
N CYS A 199 11.36 12.68 23.03
CA CYS A 199 10.17 13.30 22.47
C CYS A 199 10.47 14.04 21.16
N TRP A 200 11.57 14.80 21.11
CA TRP A 200 12.00 15.50 19.90
C TRP A 200 12.38 14.54 18.76
N ASN A 201 12.95 13.37 19.09
CA ASN A 201 13.22 12.34 18.10
C ASN A 201 11.93 11.69 17.59
N MET A 202 10.93 11.47 18.44
CA MET A 202 9.62 10.97 18.01
C MET A 202 8.91 11.95 17.08
N VAL A 203 8.97 13.25 17.36
CA VAL A 203 8.43 14.27 16.42
C VAL A 203 9.20 14.29 15.10
N LYS A 204 10.53 14.14 15.12
CA LYS A 204 11.31 14.01 13.88
C LYS A 204 10.98 12.74 13.10
N MET A 205 10.43 11.71 13.75
CA MET A 205 9.97 10.48 13.11
C MET A 205 8.47 10.51 12.78
N SER A 206 7.74 11.58 13.12
CA SER A 206 6.28 11.64 12.89
C SER A 206 5.89 11.85 11.43
N VAL A 207 6.86 12.23 10.59
CA VAL A 207 6.66 12.45 9.15
C VAL A 207 7.60 11.51 8.40
N ILE A 208 7.11 10.92 7.33
CA ILE A 208 7.85 9.92 6.54
C ILE A 208 9.08 10.54 5.90
N ARG A 209 10.23 9.89 6.04
CA ARG A 209 11.45 10.32 5.35
C ARG A 209 11.29 10.11 3.84
N GLY A 210 11.81 11.03 3.02
CA GLY A 210 11.70 10.96 1.55
C GLY A 210 12.14 9.62 0.96
N TRP A 211 13.26 9.05 1.44
CA TRP A 211 13.79 7.78 0.95
C TRP A 211 12.83 6.60 1.14
N TRP A 212 11.96 6.62 2.17
CA TRP A 212 10.95 5.57 2.35
C TRP A 212 9.90 5.63 1.24
N MET A 213 9.48 6.83 0.86
CA MET A 213 8.54 7.01 -0.26
C MET A 213 9.17 6.60 -1.59
N ASP A 214 10.46 6.90 -1.80
CA ASP A 214 11.20 6.42 -2.97
C ASP A 214 11.23 4.88 -3.02
N ALA A 215 11.55 4.25 -1.89
CA ALA A 215 11.58 2.79 -1.77
C ALA A 215 10.22 2.16 -2.06
N ILE A 216 9.12 2.73 -1.53
CA ILE A 216 7.75 2.27 -1.79
C ILE A 216 7.42 2.36 -3.28
N LEU A 217 7.70 3.51 -3.92
CA LEU A 217 7.43 3.74 -5.34
C LEU A 217 8.20 2.75 -6.23
N ILE A 218 9.50 2.62 -6.00
CA ILE A 218 10.37 1.74 -6.79
C ILE A 218 9.95 0.28 -6.61
N THR A 219 9.71 -0.14 -5.37
CA THR A 219 9.30 -1.51 -5.06
C THR A 219 7.94 -1.84 -5.68
N PHE A 220 7.00 -0.88 -5.70
CA PHE A 220 5.72 -1.04 -6.36
C PHE A 220 5.93 -1.37 -7.85
N PHE A 221 6.57 -0.48 -8.61
CA PHE A 221 6.68 -0.66 -10.06
C PHE A 221 7.56 -1.85 -10.46
N ILE A 222 8.73 -2.00 -9.84
CA ILE A 222 9.65 -3.10 -10.15
C ILE A 222 9.04 -4.42 -9.70
N GLY A 223 8.44 -4.47 -8.51
CA GLY A 223 7.82 -5.68 -7.97
C GLY A 223 6.66 -6.16 -8.84
N HIS A 224 5.72 -5.28 -9.19
CA HIS A 224 4.62 -5.64 -10.09
C HIS A 224 5.13 -6.04 -11.47
N LEU A 225 6.16 -5.38 -12.02
CA LEU A 225 6.76 -5.78 -13.29
C LEU A 225 7.33 -7.21 -13.23
N ILE A 226 8.10 -7.52 -12.19
CA ILE A 226 8.68 -8.86 -11.99
C ILE A 226 7.57 -9.90 -11.85
N VAL A 227 6.56 -9.63 -11.02
CA VAL A 227 5.45 -10.55 -10.77
C VAL A 227 4.64 -10.79 -12.04
N LEU A 228 4.36 -9.76 -12.83
CA LEU A 228 3.66 -9.89 -14.11
C LEU A 228 4.48 -10.70 -15.13
N LEU A 229 5.81 -10.56 -15.15
CA LEU A 229 6.69 -11.34 -16.02
C LEU A 229 6.77 -12.81 -15.60
N LEU A 230 6.71 -13.09 -14.29
CA LEU A 230 6.77 -14.45 -13.74
C LEU A 230 5.41 -15.16 -13.79
N THR A 231 4.30 -14.43 -13.72
CA THR A 231 2.93 -14.99 -13.69
C THR A 231 2.68 -16.00 -14.81
N PRO A 232 3.04 -15.76 -16.09
CA PRO A 232 2.87 -16.75 -17.17
C PRO A 232 3.64 -18.06 -16.96
N LEU A 233 4.79 -18.04 -16.27
CA LEU A 233 5.59 -19.24 -15.98
C LEU A 233 4.86 -20.14 -14.98
N PHE A 234 4.35 -19.54 -13.91
CA PHE A 234 3.60 -20.27 -12.87
C PHE A 234 2.19 -20.64 -13.33
N ASN A 235 1.63 -19.92 -14.30
CA ASN A 235 0.34 -20.26 -14.91
C ASN A 235 0.44 -21.48 -15.85
N ARG A 236 1.64 -21.84 -16.33
CA ARG A 236 1.86 -22.96 -17.26
C ARG A 236 2.00 -24.32 -16.61
N GLN A 237 2.41 -24.40 -15.34
CA GLN A 237 2.79 -25.67 -14.71
C GLN A 237 1.63 -26.67 -14.51
N LEU A 238 0.39 -26.31 -14.87
CA LEU A 238 -0.80 -27.14 -14.60
C LEU A 238 -1.81 -27.20 -15.76
N VAL A 239 -1.42 -26.86 -16.99
CA VAL A 239 -2.29 -27.11 -18.16
C VAL A 239 -2.47 -28.62 -18.32
N LYS A 240 -3.52 -29.17 -17.71
CA LYS A 240 -4.13 -30.38 -18.27
C LYS A 240 -4.59 -29.99 -19.68
N PRO A 241 -4.27 -30.79 -20.72
CA PRO A 241 -4.81 -30.55 -22.05
C PRO A 241 -6.34 -30.40 -21.93
N ASP A 242 -6.91 -29.49 -22.73
CA ASP A 242 -8.32 -29.07 -22.72
C ASP A 242 -9.31 -30.21 -23.06
N GLU A 243 -9.10 -31.46 -22.61
CA GLU A 243 -10.01 -32.58 -22.80
C GLU A 243 -11.26 -32.47 -21.89
N ASP A 244 -11.22 -31.65 -20.83
CA ASP A 244 -12.34 -31.51 -19.89
C ASP A 244 -13.38 -30.44 -20.30
N ASP A 245 -13.03 -29.48 -21.18
CA ASP A 245 -13.96 -28.41 -21.63
C ASP A 245 -14.99 -28.93 -22.65
N ASP A 246 -14.71 -30.03 -23.34
CA ASP A 246 -15.64 -30.67 -24.28
C ASP A 246 -16.70 -31.51 -23.55
N ILE A 247 -16.39 -32.05 -22.37
CA ILE A 247 -17.31 -32.85 -21.55
C ILE A 247 -18.47 -31.98 -21.01
N TYR A 248 -18.22 -30.72 -20.66
CA TYR A 248 -19.27 -29.81 -20.16
C TYR A 248 -20.15 -29.21 -21.27
N LYS A 249 -19.70 -29.25 -22.53
CA LYS A 249 -20.51 -28.77 -23.67
C LYS A 249 -21.54 -29.80 -24.12
N GLU A 250 -21.25 -31.09 -24.01
CA GLU A 250 -22.22 -32.15 -24.33
C GLU A 250 -23.38 -32.20 -23.31
N ASP A 251 -23.10 -32.01 -22.02
CA ASP A 251 -24.13 -32.06 -20.97
C ASP A 251 -25.14 -30.89 -21.05
N LEU A 252 -24.74 -29.71 -21.56
CA LEU A 252 -25.63 -28.53 -21.73
C LEU A 252 -26.47 -28.58 -23.01
N LEU A 253 -26.21 -29.51 -23.92
CA LEU A 253 -27.01 -29.73 -25.14
C LEU A 253 -28.05 -30.86 -24.95
N HIS A 254 -28.06 -31.50 -23.78
CA HIS A 254 -28.95 -32.60 -23.43
C HIS A 254 -29.96 -32.29 -22.31
N GLU A 255 -30.04 -31.05 -21.84
CA GLU A 255 -31.17 -30.49 -21.06
C GLU A 255 -31.96 -29.48 -21.89
#